data_AF-A0A3C0N5J8-F1
#
_entry.id   AF-A0A3C0N5J8-F1
#
_cell.length_a   1.000
_cell.length_b   1.000
_cell.length_c   1.000
_cell.angle_alpha   90.00
_cell.angle_beta   90.00
_cell.angle_gamma   90.00
#
_symmetry.space_group_name_H-M   'P 1'
#
loop_
_entity.id
_entity.type
_entity.pdbx_description
1 polymer ?
#
loop_
_entity_poly.entity_id
_entity_poly.type
_entity_poly.pdbx_seq_one_letter_code
_entity_poly.pdbx_strand_id
1 'polypeptide(L)'
;MLDETSNMPQYQWKLTIVERNLLLSNWMKLIPEAQEQMLWEANDLMRDIPLPDRQRLLTSLEMLQDHTEQDLQKTIRQILRSHLNFGIREALELSVQNTTLQAAAIG
;
A
#
# COMPACT_ATOMS: atom_id res chain seq x y z
N MET A 1 15.68 7.90 -33.02
CA MET A 1 15.64 6.71 -32.16
C MET A 1 15.38 7.24 -30.76
N LEU A 2 14.11 7.25 -30.32
CA LEU A 2 13.68 7.81 -29.03
C LEU A 2 13.33 6.63 -28.12
N ASP A 3 14.35 5.94 -27.63
CA ASP A 3 14.21 4.78 -26.73
C ASP A 3 14.61 5.14 -25.28
N GLU A 4 14.13 6.27 -24.77
CA GLU A 4 14.41 6.68 -23.37
C GLU A 4 13.16 7.21 -22.64
N THR A 5 11.97 6.73 -22.99
CA THR A 5 10.79 6.97 -22.16
C THR A 5 10.49 5.76 -21.28
N SER A 6 10.96 5.90 -20.03
CA SER A 6 10.43 5.29 -18.80
C SER A 6 10.91 3.87 -18.43
N ASN A 7 12.07 3.80 -17.75
CA ASN A 7 12.46 2.69 -16.87
C ASN A 7 11.57 2.54 -15.62
N MET A 8 10.38 3.13 -15.62
CA MET A 8 9.45 3.14 -14.50
C MET A 8 8.65 1.82 -14.51
N PRO A 9 8.73 0.98 -13.46
CA PRO A 9 7.90 -0.20 -13.35
C PRO A 9 6.42 0.12 -13.57
N GLN A 10 5.70 -0.75 -14.27
CA GLN A 10 4.31 -0.52 -14.65
C GLN A 10 3.39 -0.19 -13.45
N TYR A 11 3.70 -0.72 -12.25
CA TYR A 11 2.96 -0.43 -11.03
C TYR A 11 3.17 1.01 -10.50
N GLN A 12 4.29 1.67 -10.79
CA GLN A 12 4.60 3.00 -10.24
C GLN A 12 3.64 4.08 -10.77
N TRP A 13 3.18 3.94 -12.02
CA TRP A 13 2.12 4.78 -12.56
C TRP A 13 0.81 4.60 -11.79
N LYS A 14 0.37 3.35 -11.57
CA LYS A 14 -0.85 3.03 -10.82
C LYS A 14 -0.75 3.57 -9.38
N LEU A 15 0.41 3.39 -8.74
CA LEU A 15 0.69 3.93 -7.41
C LEU A 15 0.60 5.45 -7.34
N THR A 16 1.21 6.15 -8.30
CA THR A 16 1.18 7.62 -8.37
C THR A 16 -0.26 8.13 -8.47
N ILE A 17 -1.10 7.52 -9.30
CA ILE A 17 -2.51 7.91 -9.43
C ILE A 17 -3.27 7.67 -8.13
N VAL A 18 -3.13 6.46 -7.56
CA VAL A 18 -3.86 6.10 -6.33
C VAL A 18 -3.46 7.06 -5.21
N GLU A 19 -2.18 7.30 -4.98
CA GLU A 19 -1.70 8.24 -3.96
C GLU A 19 -2.21 9.65 -4.17
N ARG A 20 -2.13 10.16 -5.42
CA ARG A 20 -2.68 11.47 -5.77
C ARG A 20 -4.16 11.54 -5.42
N ASN A 21 -4.94 10.54 -5.80
CA ASN A 21 -6.38 10.56 -5.59
C ASN A 21 -6.69 10.46 -4.10
N LEU A 22 -6.01 9.59 -3.34
CA LEU A 22 -6.19 9.48 -1.89
C LEU A 22 -5.92 10.82 -1.18
N LEU A 23 -4.84 11.51 -1.54
CA LEU A 23 -4.38 12.72 -0.85
C LEU A 23 -5.09 14.00 -1.29
N LEU A 24 -5.47 14.11 -2.56
CA LEU A 24 -5.96 15.37 -3.14
C LEU A 24 -7.47 15.40 -3.37
N SER A 25 -8.16 14.26 -3.24
CA SER A 25 -9.61 14.23 -3.37
C SER A 25 -10.30 14.88 -2.19
N ASN A 26 -11.40 15.58 -2.45
CA ASN A 26 -12.30 16.01 -1.40
C ASN A 26 -13.24 14.85 -1.03
N TRP A 27 -12.78 14.01 -0.10
CA TRP A 27 -13.49 12.79 0.28
C TRP A 27 -14.92 13.03 0.74
N MET A 28 -15.16 14.08 1.53
CA MET A 28 -16.52 14.43 1.99
C MET A 28 -17.48 14.83 0.86
N LYS A 29 -16.98 15.13 -0.35
CA LYS A 29 -17.79 15.49 -1.52
C LYS A 29 -17.78 14.43 -2.61
N LEU A 30 -17.00 13.36 -2.46
CA LEU A 30 -17.02 12.25 -3.39
C LEU A 30 -18.33 11.47 -3.22
N ILE A 31 -18.87 10.98 -4.33
CA ILE A 31 -19.96 10.01 -4.28
C ILE A 31 -19.45 8.71 -3.61
N PRO A 32 -20.31 8.00 -2.86
CA PRO A 32 -19.91 6.80 -2.12
C PRO A 32 -19.18 5.76 -2.97
N GLU A 33 -19.65 5.52 -4.20
CA GLU A 33 -19.09 4.55 -5.12
C GLU A 33 -17.64 4.89 -5.49
N ALA A 34 -17.31 6.18 -5.61
CA ALA A 34 -15.95 6.62 -5.89
C ALA A 34 -15.02 6.45 -4.68
N GLN A 35 -15.55 6.67 -3.46
CA GLN A 35 -14.81 6.43 -2.23
C GLN A 35 -14.47 4.95 -2.06
N GLU A 36 -15.46 4.07 -2.26
CA GLU A 36 -15.30 2.62 -2.20
C GLU A 36 -14.31 2.11 -3.25
N GLN A 37 -14.45 2.58 -4.50
CA GLN A 37 -13.55 2.21 -5.59
C GLN A 37 -12.10 2.59 -5.28
N MET A 38 -11.86 3.81 -4.77
CA MET A 38 -10.51 4.25 -4.44
C MET A 38 -9.89 3.44 -3.30
N LEU A 39 -10.67 3.09 -2.27
CA LEU A 39 -10.19 2.21 -1.20
C LEU A 39 -9.90 0.80 -1.70
N TRP A 40 -10.73 0.28 -2.61
CA TRP A 40 -10.52 -1.01 -3.24
C TRP A 40 -9.24 -1.01 -4.08
N GLU A 41 -9.03 0.00 -4.92
CA GLU A 41 -7.83 0.15 -5.76
C GLU A 41 -6.55 0.24 -4.92
N ALA A 42 -6.59 0.99 -3.81
CA ALA A 42 -5.46 1.07 -2.88
C ALA A 42 -5.15 -0.29 -2.24
N ASN A 43 -6.17 -0.99 -1.76
CA ASN A 43 -6.00 -2.30 -1.11
C ASN A 43 -5.53 -3.39 -2.08
N ASP A 44 -6.03 -3.38 -3.32
CA ASP A 44 -5.61 -4.26 -4.41
C ASP A 44 -4.13 -4.03 -4.73
N LEU A 45 -3.76 -2.77 -4.97
CA LEU A 45 -2.40 -2.40 -5.34
C LEU A 45 -1.35 -2.82 -4.29
N MET A 46 -1.68 -2.76 -3.00
CA MET A 46 -0.76 -3.16 -1.92
C MET A 46 -0.25 -4.60 -2.03
N ARG A 47 -0.98 -5.49 -2.73
CA ARG A 47 -0.59 -6.90 -2.90
C ARG A 47 0.58 -7.08 -3.86
N ASP A 48 0.70 -6.18 -4.84
CA ASP A 48 1.60 -6.36 -5.98
C ASP A 48 2.78 -5.39 -5.98
N ILE A 49 2.86 -4.48 -4.99
CA ILE A 49 3.94 -3.48 -4.88
C ILE A 49 5.00 -3.86 -3.84
N PRO A 50 6.25 -3.39 -4.01
CA PRO A 50 7.31 -3.58 -3.03
C PRO A 50 6.98 -2.99 -1.66
N LEU A 51 7.60 -3.55 -0.62
CA LEU A 51 7.36 -3.14 0.77
C LEU A 51 7.49 -1.63 1.04
N PRO A 52 8.51 -0.90 0.53
CA PRO A 52 8.61 0.54 0.77
C PRO A 52 7.42 1.33 0.21
N ASP A 53 6.99 0.99 -1.01
CA ASP A 53 5.84 1.60 -1.66
C ASP A 53 4.53 1.23 -0.96
N ARG A 54 4.40 -0.03 -0.51
CA ARG A 54 3.27 -0.47 0.33
C ARG A 54 3.17 0.36 1.60
N GLN A 55 4.30 0.61 2.27
CA GLN A 55 4.34 1.37 3.51
C GLN A 55 3.97 2.84 3.29
N ARG A 56 4.42 3.46 2.19
CA ARG A 56 4.00 4.81 1.80
C ARG A 56 2.49 4.91 1.56
N LEU A 57 1.91 3.92 0.90
CA LEU A 57 0.47 3.86 0.64
C LEU A 57 -0.34 3.62 1.94
N LEU A 58 0.17 2.81 2.87
CA LEU A 58 -0.44 2.64 4.20
C LEU A 58 -0.47 3.95 5.00
N THR A 59 0.62 4.72 5.00
CA THR A 59 0.67 6.04 5.64
C THR A 59 -0.35 7.00 5.03
N SER A 60 -0.53 6.95 3.70
CA SER A 60 -1.54 7.77 3.02
C SER A 60 -2.97 7.42 3.47
N LEU A 61 -3.27 6.13 3.63
CA LEU A 61 -4.58 5.68 4.16
C LEU A 61 -4.78 6.04 5.63
N GLU A 62 -3.74 5.98 6.45
CA GLU A 62 -3.80 6.38 7.86
C GLU A 62 -4.15 7.87 8.01
N MET A 63 -3.47 8.75 7.25
CA MET A 63 -3.79 10.19 7.24
C MET A 63 -5.19 10.48 6.72
N LEU A 64 -5.67 9.68 5.78
CA LEU A 64 -7.02 9.81 5.22
C LEU A 64 -8.11 9.48 6.24
N GLN A 65 -7.83 8.57 7.19
CA GLN A 65 -8.84 8.09 8.13
C GLN A 65 -9.56 9.24 8.85
N ASP A 66 -8.83 10.26 9.29
CA ASP A 66 -9.38 11.41 10.03
C ASP A 66 -10.25 12.34 9.17
N HIS A 67 -10.21 12.18 7.84
CA HIS A 67 -10.87 13.02 6.85
C HIS A 67 -12.03 12.31 6.12
N THR A 68 -12.48 11.17 6.65
CA THR A 68 -13.55 10.35 6.07
C THR A 68 -14.66 10.06 7.07
N GLU A 69 -15.83 9.67 6.55
CA GLU A 69 -16.98 9.27 7.36
C GLU A 69 -16.72 7.98 8.15
N GLN A 70 -17.44 7.79 9.27
CA GLN A 70 -17.20 6.69 10.20
C GLN A 70 -17.23 5.30 9.57
N ASP A 71 -18.07 5.07 8.57
CA ASP A 71 -18.16 3.77 7.91
C ASP A 71 -16.93 3.50 7.03
N LEU A 72 -16.42 4.51 6.33
CA LEU A 72 -15.15 4.40 5.60
C LEU A 72 -13.96 4.22 6.55
N GLN A 73 -13.97 4.87 7.71
CA GLN A 73 -12.94 4.67 8.73
C GLN A 73 -12.87 3.21 9.21
N LYS A 74 -13.99 2.47 9.22
CA LYS A 74 -13.97 1.03 9.53
C LYS A 74 -13.24 0.27 8.42
N THR A 75 -13.56 0.54 7.16
CA THR A 75 -12.89 -0.07 6.00
C THR A 75 -11.40 0.24 5.97
N ILE A 76 -11.01 1.50 6.15
CA ILE A 76 -9.61 1.92 6.22
C ILE A 76 -8.87 1.18 7.35
N ARG A 77 -9.45 1.10 8.55
CA ARG A 77 -8.84 0.34 9.66
C ARG A 77 -8.69 -1.15 9.36
N GLN A 78 -9.64 -1.76 8.64
CA GLN A 78 -9.54 -3.16 8.25
C GLN A 78 -8.37 -3.37 7.28
N ILE A 79 -8.22 -2.49 6.29
CA ILE A 79 -7.09 -2.52 5.33
C ILE A 79 -5.76 -2.33 6.07
N LEU A 80 -5.66 -1.33 6.95
CA LEU A 80 -4.43 -1.09 7.72
C LEU A 80 -4.04 -2.32 8.55
N ARG A 81 -5.01 -2.95 9.25
CA ARG A 81 -4.76 -4.15 10.06
C ARG A 81 -4.33 -5.36 9.24
N SER A 82 -4.95 -5.60 8.08
CA SER A 82 -4.61 -6.76 7.25
C SER A 82 -3.17 -6.68 6.74
N HIS A 83 -2.76 -5.49 6.30
CA HIS A 83 -1.43 -5.28 5.70
C HIS A 83 -0.32 -5.07 6.72
N LEU A 84 -0.59 -4.49 7.89
CA LEU A 84 0.40 -4.44 8.99
C LEU A 84 0.76 -5.84 9.49
N ASN A 85 -0.24 -6.70 9.67
CA ASN A 85 -0.01 -8.10 10.07
C ASN A 85 0.79 -8.86 9.01
N PHE A 86 0.51 -8.59 7.72
CA PHE A 86 1.26 -9.18 6.62
C PHE A 86 2.72 -8.70 6.59
N GLY A 87 2.96 -7.39 6.72
CA GLY A 87 4.32 -6.83 6.72
C GLY A 87 5.19 -7.32 7.88
N ILE A 88 4.61 -7.45 9.09
CA ILE A 88 5.31 -8.05 10.24
C ILE A 88 5.67 -9.51 9.96
N ARG A 89 4.76 -10.28 9.38
CA ARG A 89 5.00 -11.68 9.04
C ARG A 89 6.10 -11.83 7.98
N GLU A 90 6.05 -11.05 6.91
CA GLU A 90 7.05 -11.04 5.83
C GLU A 90 8.45 -10.68 6.38
N ALA A 91 8.53 -9.67 7.26
CA ALA A 91 9.77 -9.30 7.92
C ALA A 91 10.33 -10.40 8.83
N LEU A 92 9.45 -11.08 9.59
CA LEU A 92 9.83 -12.22 10.43
C LEU A 92 10.34 -13.41 9.60
N GLU A 93 9.65 -13.75 8.51
CA GLU A 93 10.04 -14.84 7.61
C GLU A 93 11.43 -14.58 6.99
N LEU A 94 11.70 -13.35 6.54
CA LEU A 94 13.03 -12.95 6.04
C LEU A 94 14.11 -13.01 7.12
N SER A 95 13.81 -12.60 8.34
CA SER A 95 14.76 -12.68 9.47
C SER A 95 15.12 -14.12 9.82
N VAL A 96 14.14 -15.03 9.82
CA VAL A 96 14.36 -16.46 10.08
C VAL A 96 15.22 -17.10 8.98
N GLN A 97 14.93 -16.80 7.71
CA GLN A 97 15.73 -17.29 6.58
C GLN A 97 17.18 -16.81 6.66
N ASN A 98 17.41 -15.52 6.92
CA ASN A 98 18.77 -14.98 7.07
C ASN A 98 19.55 -15.63 8.21
N THR A 99 18.89 -15.86 9.35
CA THR A 99 19.51 -16.54 10.50
C THR A 99 19.88 -17.99 10.15
N THR A 100 19.01 -18.67 9.41
CA THR A 100 19.24 -20.07 8.98
C THR A 100 20.40 -20.18 7.99
N LEU A 101 20.49 -19.26 7.03
CA LEU A 101 21.59 -19.20 6.07
C LEU A 101 22.93 -18.88 6.74
N GLN A 102 22.95 -17.98 7.73
CA GLN A 102 24.16 -17.70 8.51
C GLN A 102 24.59 -18.92 9.34
N ALA A 103 23.64 -19.62 9.96
CA ALA A 103 23.95 -20.85 10.70
C ALA A 103 24.51 -21.96 9.79
N ALA A 104 24.02 -22.07 8.55
CA ALA A 104 24.50 -23.05 7.57
C ALA A 104 25.87 -22.67 6.95
N ALA A 105 26.24 -21.38 6.94
CA ALA A 105 27.50 -20.91 6.38
C ALA A 105 28.70 -20.97 7.36
N ILE A 106 28.43 -21.23 8.65
CA ILE A 106 29.45 -21.30 9.71
C ILE A 106 29.73 -22.77 10.12
N GLY A 107 29.05 -23.75 9.52
CA GLY A 107 29.29 -25.19 9.68
C GLY A 107 30.06 -25.78 8.51
#